data_AF-A0A3D0UMF7-F1
#
_entry.id   AF-A0A3D0UMF7-F1
#
_cell.length_a   1.000
_cell.length_b   1.000
_cell.length_c   1.000
_cell.angle_alpha   90.00
_cell.angle_beta   90.00
_cell.angle_gamma   90.00
#
_symmetry.space_group_name_H-M   'P 1'
#
loop_
_entity.id
_entity.type
_entity.pdbx_description
1 polymer ?
#
loop_
_entity_poly.entity_id
_entity_poly.type
_entity_poly.pdbx_seq_one_letter_code
_entity_poly.pdbx_strand_id
1 'polypeptide(L)' 'KAKSDAILLHSLPRMDEIPPDVDITRWSRYWQEAFNGVVMRMALLALVLGAME' A
#
# COMPACT_ATOMS: atom_id res chain seq x y z
N LYS A 1 -13.15 7.72 -17.29
CA LYS A 1 -12.19 8.35 -16.36
C LYS A 1 -12.50 7.87 -14.95
N ALA A 2 -11.49 7.50 -14.16
CA ALA A 2 -11.69 7.15 -12.75
C ALA A 2 -12.22 8.35 -11.96
N LYS A 3 -12.88 8.10 -10.82
CA LYS A 3 -13.28 9.17 -9.90
C LYS A 3 -12.05 9.92 -9.40
N SER A 4 -12.17 11.21 -9.15
CA SER A 4 -11.05 12.03 -8.69
C SER A 4 -10.44 11.48 -7.39
N ASP A 5 -11.26 11.00 -6.48
CA ASP A 5 -10.91 10.48 -5.15
C ASP A 5 -10.62 8.97 -5.11
N ALA A 6 -10.64 8.29 -6.26
CA ALA A 6 -10.32 6.86 -6.28
C ALA A 6 -8.89 6.59 -5.79
N ILE A 7 -8.67 5.38 -5.29
CA ILE A 7 -7.36 4.89 -4.87
C ILE A 7 -7.13 3.54 -5.55
N LEU A 8 -5.96 3.37 -6.17
CA LEU A 8 -5.51 2.12 -6.77
C LEU A 8 -4.49 1.44 -5.85
N LEU A 9 -4.81 0.22 -5.44
CA LEU A 9 -3.98 -0.66 -4.62
C LEU A 9 -3.55 -1.88 -5.43
N HIS A 10 -2.47 -2.52 -4.99
CA HIS A 10 -1.90 -3.72 -5.61
C HIS A 10 -0.87 -4.34 -4.66
N SER A 11 -1.06 -5.61 -4.28
CA SER A 11 -0.20 -6.29 -3.30
C SER A 11 1.23 -6.55 -3.76
N LEU A 12 1.52 -6.38 -5.06
CA LEU A 12 2.81 -6.66 -5.72
C LEU A 12 3.23 -8.16 -5.62
N PRO A 13 4.22 -8.62 -6.43
CA PRO A 13 4.83 -7.94 -7.56
C PRO A 13 3.80 -7.65 -8.66
N ARG A 14 3.97 -6.54 -9.39
CA ARG A 14 3.16 -6.29 -10.59
C ARG A 14 3.83 -6.88 -11.83
N MET A 15 3.05 -7.36 -12.78
CA MET A 15 3.49 -7.75 -14.12
C MET A 15 3.02 -6.71 -15.14
N ASP A 16 2.12 -7.07 -16.05
CA ASP A 16 1.55 -6.23 -17.09
C ASP A 16 0.18 -5.63 -16.72
N GLU A 17 -0.37 -6.00 -15.55
CA GLU A 17 -1.66 -5.54 -15.06
C GLU A 17 -1.71 -4.05 -14.71
N ILE A 18 -0.57 -3.43 -14.40
CA ILE A 18 -0.45 -2.00 -14.10
C ILE A 18 0.74 -1.43 -14.88
N PRO A 19 0.50 -0.66 -15.96
CA PRO A 19 1.60 -0.06 -16.69
C PRO A 19 2.32 1.02 -15.85
N PRO A 20 3.64 1.25 -16.08
CA PRO A 20 4.44 2.14 -15.24
C PRO A 20 4.00 3.62 -15.26
N ASP A 21 3.29 4.06 -16.30
CA ASP A 21 2.72 5.42 -16.38
C ASP A 21 1.68 5.69 -15.29
N VAL A 22 1.07 4.65 -14.73
CA VAL A 22 0.14 4.74 -13.60
C VAL A 22 0.83 5.21 -12.32
N ASP A 23 2.15 5.00 -12.17
CA ASP A 23 2.92 5.37 -10.98
C ASP A 23 2.87 6.87 -10.67
N ILE A 24 2.90 7.70 -11.71
CA ILE A 24 2.89 9.17 -11.57
C ILE A 24 1.48 9.73 -11.42
N THR A 25 0.45 8.89 -11.52
CA THR A 25 -0.93 9.34 -11.39
C THR A 25 -1.32 9.54 -9.93
N ARG A 26 -2.24 10.46 -9.70
CA ARG A 26 -2.77 10.76 -8.35
C ARG A 26 -3.44 9.56 -7.66
N TRP A 27 -3.86 8.55 -8.41
CA TRP A 27 -4.60 7.39 -7.92
C TRP A 27 -3.68 6.30 -7.37
N SER A 28 -2.41 6.27 -7.79
CA SER A 28 -1.46 5.24 -7.37
C SER A 28 -1.16 5.32 -5.86
N ARG A 29 -1.45 4.22 -5.14
CA ARG A 29 -1.18 4.07 -3.70
C ARG A 29 -0.56 2.74 -3.28
N TYR A 30 -0.30 1.82 -4.21
CA TYR A 30 0.32 0.52 -3.91
C TYR A 30 1.74 0.63 -3.30
N TRP A 31 2.48 1.71 -3.57
CA TRP A 31 3.73 1.98 -2.86
C TRP A 31 3.53 2.37 -1.39
N GLN A 32 2.52 3.21 -1.12
CA GLN A 32 2.15 3.55 0.26
C GLN A 32 1.59 2.33 1.00
N GLU A 33 0.83 1.47 0.32
CA GLU A 33 0.37 0.19 0.86
C GLU A 33 1.54 -0.71 1.30
N ALA A 34 2.56 -0.89 0.46
CA ALA A 34 3.74 -1.67 0.79
C ALA A 34 4.47 -1.13 2.04
N PHE A 35 4.63 0.20 2.13
CA PHE A 35 5.19 0.86 3.31
C PHE A 35 4.33 0.67 4.56
N ASN A 36 3.01 0.88 4.45
CA ASN A 36 2.07 0.68 5.54
C ASN A 36 2.09 -0.77 6.07
N GLY A 37 2.39 -1.74 5.21
CA GLY A 37 2.61 -3.13 5.62
C GLY A 37 3.75 -3.32 6.63
N VAL A 38 4.78 -2.47 6.62
CA VAL A 38 5.86 -2.51 7.63
C VAL A 38 5.33 -2.01 8.97
N VAL A 39 4.75 -0.81 8.99
CA VAL A 39 4.22 -0.19 10.22
C VAL A 39 3.13 -1.05 10.84
N MET A 40 2.23 -1.62 10.03
CA MET A 40 1.18 -2.53 10.49
C MET A 40 1.76 -3.77 11.17
N ARG A 41 2.76 -4.42 10.55
CA ARG A 41 3.40 -5.60 11.15
C ARG A 41 4.16 -5.25 12.42
N MET A 42 4.84 -4.10 12.46
CA MET A 42 5.50 -3.63 13.69
C MET A 42 4.49 -3.45 14.83
N ALA A 43 3.36 -2.79 14.56
CA ALA A 43 2.30 -2.61 15.55
C ALA A 43 1.73 -3.96 16.02
N LEU A 44 1.44 -4.88 15.10
CA LEU A 44 0.95 -6.22 15.44
C LEU A 44 1.96 -7.01 16.29
N LEU A 45 3.24 -6.99 15.93
CA LEU A 45 4.29 -7.65 16.69
C LEU A 45 4.40 -7.06 18.10
N ALA A 46 4.34 -5.74 18.22
CA ALA A 46 4.44 -5.08 19.50
C ALA A 46 3.24 -5.36 20.41
N LEU A 47 2.02 -5.43 19.85
CA LEU A 47 0.81 -5.85 20.59
C LEU A 47 0.90 -7.31 21.05
N VAL A 48 1.31 -8.23 20.16
CA VAL A 48 1.40 -9.66 20.50
C VAL A 48 2.50 -9.96 21.52
N LEU A 49 3.60 -9.19 21.49
CA LEU A 49 4.73 -9.35 22.41
C LEU A 49 4.60 -8.52 23.70
N GLY A 50 3.53 -7.75 23.88
CA GLY A 50 3.34 -6.89 25.05
C GLY A 50 4.34 -5.74 25.15
N ALA A 51 4.86 -5.27 24.02
CA ALA A 51 5.79 -4.14 23.94
C ALA A 51 5.06 -2.78 23.77
N MET A 52 3.73 -2.79 23.69
CA MET A 52 2.84 -1.65 23.57
C MET A 52 1.53 -1.95 24.33
N GLU A 53 1.01 -0.97 25.08
CA GLU A 53 -0.31 -0.99 25.73
C GLU A 53 -1.30 -0.09 24.98
#